data_AF-A0A9P7GVC3-F1
#
_entry.id   AF-A0A9P7GVC3-F1
#
_cell.length_a   1.000
_cell.length_b   1.000
_cell.length_c   1.000
_cell.angle_alpha   90.00
_cell.angle_beta   90.00
_cell.angle_gamma   90.00
#
_symmetry.space_group_name_H-M   'P 1'
#
loop_
_entity.id
_entity.type
_entity.pdbx_description
1 polymer ?
#
loop_
_entity_poly.entity_id
_entity_poly.type
_entity_poly.pdbx_seq_one_letter_code
_entity_poly.pdbx_strand_id
1 'polypeptide(L)'
;MGGMRFPPPVPPMPINLEEGLELDEHGNVNWRLAWLKEIGHLQQVTAEQEKAGVDPEWYRMMLFRVRGALMPPPMNPEALMHGLPPHMAPPQPNPADVQQQQQQQQAQSQQ
;
A
#
# COMPACT_ATOMS: atom_id res chain seq x y z
N MET A 1 -30.47 -8.80 -3.78
CA MET A 1 -29.12 -9.11 -3.27
C MET A 1 -28.26 -7.87 -3.48
N GLY A 2 -28.01 -7.10 -2.42
CA GLY A 2 -27.24 -5.85 -2.50
C GLY A 2 -25.75 -6.13 -2.34
N GLY A 3 -24.96 -5.82 -3.37
CA GLY A 3 -23.52 -6.02 -3.38
C GLY A 3 -22.81 -5.10 -2.39
N MET A 4 -22.04 -5.70 -1.48
CA MET A 4 -21.11 -5.02 -0.58
C MET A 4 -20.05 -4.29 -1.41
N ARG A 5 -20.23 -2.98 -1.56
CA ARG A 5 -19.27 -2.08 -2.20
C ARG A 5 -18.19 -1.77 -1.16
N PHE A 6 -17.03 -2.43 -1.28
CA PHE A 6 -15.88 -2.10 -0.46
C PHE A 6 -15.42 -0.67 -0.77
N PRO A 7 -15.17 0.19 0.23
CA PRO A 7 -14.58 1.49 -0.02
C PRO A 7 -13.19 1.30 -0.66
N PRO A 8 -12.82 2.11 -1.67
CA PRO A 8 -11.51 2.02 -2.29
C PRO A 8 -10.40 2.25 -1.24
N PRO A 9 -9.23 1.60 -1.38
CA PRO A 9 -8.10 1.82 -0.50
C PRO A 9 -7.71 3.30 -0.57
N VAL A 10 -7.86 4.00 0.56
CA VAL A 10 -7.38 5.38 0.72
C VAL A 10 -5.86 5.37 0.52
N PRO A 11 -5.31 6.22 -0.36
CA PRO A 11 -3.87 6.38 -0.47
C PRO A 11 -3.31 6.82 0.89
N PRO A 12 -2.10 6.38 1.28
CA PRO A 12 -1.48 6.81 2.51
C PRO A 12 -1.29 8.33 2.44
N MET A 13 -2.16 9.07 3.11
CA MET A 13 -1.93 10.48 3.40
C MET A 13 -0.61 10.55 4.15
N PRO A 14 0.30 11.48 3.82
CA PRO A 14 1.48 11.71 4.64
C PRO A 14 0.96 12.12 6.02
N ILE A 15 1.00 11.17 6.96
CA ILE A 15 0.80 11.46 8.38
C ILE A 15 1.90 12.47 8.67
N ASN A 16 1.52 13.69 9.02
CA ASN A 16 2.44 14.75 9.36
C ASN A 16 3.10 14.35 10.70
N LEU A 17 4.06 13.43 10.60
CA LEU A 17 4.63 12.69 11.72
C LEU A 17 5.34 13.63 12.71
N GLU A 18 5.70 14.82 12.23
CA GLU A 18 6.50 15.83 12.95
C GLU A 18 5.68 16.67 13.93
N GLU A 19 4.35 16.72 13.83
CA GLU A 19 3.49 17.62 14.63
C GLU A 19 3.32 17.22 16.12
N GLY A 20 4.05 16.20 16.59
CA GLY A 20 4.01 15.75 18.00
C GLY A 20 5.31 15.12 18.51
N LEU A 21 6.41 15.20 17.75
CA LEU A 21 7.68 14.61 18.14
C LEU A 21 8.44 15.56 19.07
N GLU A 22 8.59 15.15 20.32
CA GLU A 22 9.40 15.91 21.28
C GLU A 22 10.88 15.81 20.95
N LEU A 23 11.52 16.98 20.95
CA LEU A 23 12.96 17.12 20.74
C LEU A 23 13.68 17.11 22.08
N ASP A 24 14.86 16.51 22.11
CA ASP A 24 15.79 16.59 23.23
C ASP A 24 16.56 17.92 23.25
N GLU A 25 17.44 18.10 24.23
CA GLU A 25 18.25 19.30 24.42
C GLU A 25 19.19 19.62 23.25
N HIS A 26 19.43 18.66 22.35
CA HIS A 26 20.25 18.81 21.16
C HIS A 26 19.42 19.05 19.88
N GLY A 27 18.09 19.12 20.00
CA GLY A 27 17.17 19.27 18.88
C GLY A 27 16.94 17.97 18.11
N ASN A 28 17.34 16.81 18.65
CA ASN A 28 17.04 15.52 18.03
C ASN A 28 15.71 14.97 18.53
N VAL A 29 15.01 14.22 17.68
CA VAL A 29 13.79 13.52 18.07
C VAL A 29 14.09 12.48 19.15
N ASN A 30 13.35 12.54 20.27
CA ASN A 30 13.40 11.50 21.29
C ASN A 30 12.57 10.29 20.87
N TRP A 31 13.16 9.44 20.02
CA TRP A 31 12.49 8.25 19.46
C TRP A 31 11.95 7.29 20.51
N ARG A 32 12.65 7.15 21.64
CA ARG A 32 12.18 6.31 22.75
C ARG A 32 10.90 6.87 23.35
N LEU A 33 10.84 8.16 23.61
CA LEU A 33 9.67 8.81 24.18
C LEU A 33 8.50 8.82 23.20
N ALA A 34 8.76 9.12 21.93
CA ALA A 34 7.76 9.06 20.86
C ALA A 34 7.14 7.65 20.76
N TRP A 35 7.96 6.60 20.76
CA TRP A 35 7.48 5.22 20.73
C TRP A 35 6.63 4.87 21.96
N LEU A 36 7.07 5.24 23.16
CA LEU A 36 6.32 4.95 24.38
C LEU A 36 4.97 5.69 24.43
N LYS A 37 4.91 6.93 23.91
CA LYS A 37 3.64 7.67 23.78
C LYS A 37 2.68 7.00 22.82
N GLU A 38 3.16 6.52 21.68
CA GLU A 38 2.33 5.83 20.69
C GLU A 38 1.72 4.54 21.27
N ILE A 39 2.53 3.73 21.98
CA ILE A 39 2.03 2.53 22.66
C ILE A 39 1.02 2.88 23.75
N GLY A 40 1.26 3.94 24.52
CA GLY A 40 0.32 4.43 25.52
C GLY A 40 -1.01 4.87 24.91
N HIS A 41 -0.96 5.58 23.78
CA HIS A 41 -2.17 6.00 23.06
C HIS A 41 -2.98 4.80 22.56
N LEU A 42 -2.32 3.78 21.98
CA LEU A 42 -2.98 2.56 21.53
C LEU A 42 -3.70 1.83 22.69
N GLN A 43 -3.06 1.77 23.86
CA GLN A 43 -3.67 1.19 25.07
C GLN A 43 -4.90 1.99 25.51
N GLN A 44 -4.82 3.32 25.52
CA GLN A 44 -5.95 4.19 25.88
C GLN A 44 -7.13 3.98 24.93
N VAL A 45 -6.89 4.02 23.62
CA VAL A 45 -7.95 3.78 22.61
C VAL A 45 -8.59 2.41 22.83
N THR A 46 -7.79 1.39 23.13
CA THR A 46 -8.33 0.05 23.42
C THR A 46 -9.24 0.05 24.64
N ALA A 47 -8.84 0.70 25.74
CA ALA A 47 -9.66 0.81 26.94
C ALA A 47 -10.97 1.58 26.71
N GLU A 48 -10.94 2.64 25.90
CA GLU A 48 -12.12 3.41 25.52
C GLU A 48 -13.12 2.58 24.69
N GLN A 49 -12.61 1.78 23.77
CA GLN A 49 -13.43 0.89 22.93
C GLN A 49 -14.00 -0.28 23.73
N GLU A 50 -13.22 -0.88 24.64
CA GLU A 50 -13.72 -1.92 25.56
C GLU A 50 -14.88 -1.41 26.41
N LYS A 51 -14.74 -0.19 26.97
CA LYS A 51 -15.80 0.47 27.72
C LYS A 51 -17.06 0.74 26.88
N ALA A 52 -16.89 0.99 25.58
CA ALA A 52 -17.99 1.17 24.64
C ALA A 52 -18.69 -0.16 24.27
N GLY A 53 -18.17 -1.30 24.70
CA GLY A 53 -18.76 -2.62 24.48
C GLY A 53 -18.50 -3.18 23.07
N VAL A 54 -17.29 -2.98 22.54
CA VAL A 54 -16.92 -3.49 21.21
C VAL A 54 -16.96 -5.02 21.11
N ASP A 55 -17.40 -5.51 19.96
CA ASP A 55 -17.51 -6.94 19.65
C ASP A 55 -16.14 -7.64 19.49
N PRO A 56 -16.09 -8.98 19.63
CA PRO A 56 -14.88 -9.79 19.38
C PRO A 56 -14.20 -9.52 18.03
N GLU A 57 -14.99 -9.21 17.00
CA GLU A 57 -14.46 -8.92 15.64
C GLU A 57 -13.63 -7.63 15.61
N TRP A 58 -13.91 -6.66 16.51
CA TRP A 58 -13.10 -5.46 16.65
C TRP A 58 -11.67 -5.80 17.11
N TYR A 59 -11.53 -6.67 18.12
CA TYR A 59 -10.21 -7.12 18.59
C TYR A 59 -9.45 -7.87 17.51
N ARG A 60 -10.13 -8.74 16.75
CA ARG A 60 -9.54 -9.47 15.63
C ARG A 60 -9.00 -8.50 14.58
N MET A 61 -9.81 -7.52 14.17
CA MET A 61 -9.41 -6.52 13.19
C MET A 61 -8.26 -5.66 13.70
N MET A 62 -8.30 -5.22 14.97
CA MET A 62 -7.23 -4.41 15.55
C MET A 62 -5.90 -5.18 15.65
N LEU A 63 -5.95 -6.46 16.03
CA LEU A 63 -4.78 -7.33 16.06
C LEU A 63 -4.10 -7.42 14.68
N PHE A 64 -4.88 -7.59 13.61
CA PHE A 64 -4.33 -7.63 12.25
C PHE A 64 -3.77 -6.28 11.82
N ARG A 65 -4.39 -5.16 12.21
CA ARG A 65 -3.87 -3.81 11.91
C ARG A 65 -2.53 -3.56 12.59
N VAL A 66 -2.43 -3.81 13.89
CA VAL A 66 -1.19 -3.57 14.65
C VAL A 66 -0.08 -4.51 14.18
N ARG A 67 -0.37 -5.80 13.97
CA ARG A 67 0.63 -6.73 13.42
C ARG A 67 1.03 -6.39 12.00
N GLY A 68 0.08 -5.99 11.16
CA GLY A 68 0.35 -5.58 9.78
C GLY A 68 1.22 -4.33 9.69
N ALA A 69 1.03 -3.36 10.59
CA ALA A 69 1.85 -2.15 10.66
C ALA A 69 3.33 -2.43 11.01
N LEU A 70 3.60 -3.51 11.75
CA LEU A 70 4.95 -3.90 12.16
C LEU A 70 5.57 -4.99 11.28
N MET A 71 4.79 -5.60 10.38
CA MET A 71 5.31 -6.59 9.44
C MET A 71 5.73 -5.90 8.14
N PRO A 72 6.90 -6.23 7.58
CA PRO A 72 7.22 -5.80 6.23
C PRO A 72 6.16 -6.35 5.27
N PRO A 73 5.73 -5.57 4.27
CA PRO A 73 4.81 -6.09 3.28
C PRO A 73 5.44 -7.34 2.65
N PRO A 74 4.65 -8.41 2.43
CA PRO A 74 5.18 -9.57 1.73
C PRO A 74 5.72 -9.07 0.40
N MET A 75 7.04 -9.20 0.19
CA MET A 75 7.65 -8.96 -1.11
C MET A 75 7.09 -10.02 -2.05
N ASN A 76 5.94 -9.73 -2.66
CA ASN A 76 5.42 -10.56 -3.70
C ASN A 76 6.25 -10.28 -4.95
N PRO A 77 7.03 -11.25 -5.48
CA PRO A 77 7.82 -11.02 -6.69
C PRO A 77 6.96 -10.56 -7.87
N GLU A 78 5.67 -10.91 -7.89
CA GLU A 78 4.68 -10.44 -8.89
C GLU A 78 4.27 -8.98 -8.70
N ALA A 79 4.27 -8.44 -7.47
CA ALA A 79 3.96 -7.03 -7.22
C ALA A 79 5.11 -6.09 -7.62
N LEU A 80 6.36 -6.58 -7.62
CA LEU A 80 7.50 -5.83 -8.17
C LEU A 80 7.36 -5.67 -9.69
N MET A 81 6.76 -6.65 -10.38
CA MET A 81 6.49 -6.59 -11.82
C MET A 81 5.33 -5.64 -12.18
N HIS A 82 4.30 -5.54 -11.33
CA HIS A 82 3.18 -4.62 -11.52
C HIS A 82 3.40 -3.21 -10.95
N GLY A 83 4.44 -3.00 -10.14
CA GLY A 83 4.83 -1.69 -9.59
C GLY A 83 5.80 -0.91 -10.48
N LEU A 84 6.26 -1.49 -11.61
CA LEU A 84 7.08 -0.76 -12.56
C LEU A 84 6.23 0.32 -13.24
N PRO A 85 6.62 1.61 -13.13
CA PRO A 85 5.92 2.67 -13.83
C PRO A 85 5.91 2.38 -15.34
N PRO A 86 4.83 2.73 -16.07
CA PRO A 86 4.52 2.22 -17.42
C PRO A 86 5.53 2.58 -18.52
N HIS A 87 6.64 3.23 -18.18
CA HIS A 87 7.71 3.62 -19.11
C HIS A 87 8.85 2.59 -19.23
N MET A 88 8.85 1.50 -18.45
CA MET A 88 9.88 0.45 -18.52
C MET A 88 9.41 -0.85 -19.18
N ALA A 89 8.16 -0.92 -19.65
CA ALA A 89 7.71 -2.06 -20.44
C ALA A 89 8.46 -2.06 -21.79
N PRO A 90 9.06 -3.19 -22.23
CA PRO A 90 9.62 -3.28 -23.56
C PRO A 90 8.52 -2.94 -24.58
N PRO A 91 8.81 -2.15 -25.62
CA PRO A 91 7.81 -1.72 -26.58
C PRO A 91 7.14 -2.97 -27.18
N GLN A 92 5.85 -3.14 -26.86
CA GLN A 92 5.01 -4.11 -27.56
C GLN A 92 5.02 -3.71 -29.05
N PRO A 93 5.33 -4.64 -29.97
CA PRO A 93 5.25 -4.34 -31.39
C PRO A 93 3.83 -3.91 -31.72
N ASN A 94 3.72 -2.73 -32.33
CA ASN A 94 2.45 -2.12 -32.68
C ASN A 94 1.73 -3.06 -33.68
N PRO A 95 0.43 -3.37 -33.53
CA PRO A 95 -0.29 -4.30 -34.42
C PRO A 95 -0.22 -3.90 -35.90
N ALA A 96 -0.05 -2.61 -36.18
CA ALA A 96 0.09 -2.07 -37.53
C ALA A 96 1.37 -2.55 -38.23
N ASP A 97 2.49 -2.70 -37.51
CA ASP A 97 3.76 -3.16 -38.07
C ASP A 97 3.68 -4.64 -38.48
N VAL A 98 2.95 -5.46 -37.71
CA VAL A 98 2.73 -6.89 -38.02
C VAL A 98 1.90 -7.06 -39.30
N GLN A 99 0.87 -6.24 -39.49
CA GLN A 99 0.05 -6.27 -40.70
C GLN A 99 0.82 -5.81 -41.94
N GLN A 100 1.68 -4.78 -41.80
CA GLN A 100 2.50 -4.29 -42.90
C GLN A 100 3.52 -5.35 -43.36
N GLN A 101 4.13 -6.06 -42.42
CA GLN A 101 5.10 -7.11 -42.73
C GLN A 101 4.45 -8.30 -43.45
N GLN A 102 3.22 -8.65 -43.08
CA GLN A 102 2.48 -9.75 -43.70
C GLN A 102 2.04 -9.40 -45.14
N GLN A 103 1.66 -8.14 -45.38
CA GLN A 103 1.26 -7.69 -46.72
C GLN A 103 2.46 -7.61 -47.69
N GLN A 104 3.64 -7.24 -47.18
CA GLN A 104 4.86 -7.20 -47.98
C GLN A 104 5.37 -8.60 -48.37
N GLN A 105 5.16 -9.60 -47.51
CA GLN A 105 5.50 -11.00 -47.78
C GLN A 105 4.58 -11.64 -48.84
N GLN A 106 3.31 -11.22 -48.89
CA GLN A 106 2.35 -11.66 -49.90
C GLN A 106 2.60 -11.03 -51.29
N ALA A 107 3.22 -9.85 -51.34
CA ALA A 107 3.58 -9.19 -52.59
C ALA A 107 4.83 -9.81 -53.25
N GLN A 108 5.77 -10.35 -52.46
CA GLN A 108 6.98 -11.00 -52.97
C GLN A 108 6.77 -12.45 -53.45
N SER A 109 5.67 -13.10 -53.09
CA SER A 109 5.36 -14.48 -53.50
C SER A 109 4.57 -14.58 -54.82
N GLN A 110 4.27 -13.44 -55.45
CA GLN A 110 3.63 -13.36 -56.78
C GLN A 110 4.58 -12.91 -57.89
N GLN A 111 5.90 -13.00 -57.67
CA GLN A 111 6.91 -12.74 -58.71
C GLN A 111 7.80 -13.96 -58.94
#